data_AF-A0A438BVV8-F1
#
_entry.id   AF-A0A438BVV8-F1
#
_cell.length_a   1.000
_cell.length_b   1.000
_cell.length_c   1.000
_cell.angle_alpha   90.00
_cell.angle_beta   90.00
_cell.angle_gamma   90.00
#
_symmetry.space_group_name_H-M   'P 1'
#
loop_
_entity.id
_entity.type
_entity.pdbx_description
1 polymer ?
#
loop_
_entity_poly.entity_id
_entity_poly.type
_entity_poly.pdbx_seq_one_letter_code
_entity_poly.pdbx_strand_id
1 'polypeptide(L)'
;MVCQKKLVDEVSGWLRIFDDGSVDRTWTGPPEVKFMAESVPPHEDFLDGVATRDVVADPNSGLKVRIYLPEKKADSSYDKMPVVIHFHGGGFCISRADWYMYYSTYAKLAASAGAIVVSVYLRLAPEHRLPAPCHDGYAALLWLRSLARGDSHEEWLNSHADFTRVFLIGDSSGGNIVHQVASMAGDAD
;
A
#
# COMPACT_ATOMS: atom_id res chain seq x y z
N MET A 1 35.64 8.55 15.39
CA MET A 1 35.81 7.49 14.38
C MET A 1 34.42 7.09 13.91
N VAL A 2 34.08 7.31 12.65
CA VAL A 2 32.87 6.71 12.06
C VAL A 2 33.24 5.25 11.81
N CYS A 3 32.59 4.31 12.49
CA CYS A 3 32.79 2.90 12.22
C CYS A 3 32.33 2.64 10.79
N GLN A 4 33.24 2.19 9.92
CA GLN A 4 32.92 1.94 8.52
C GLN A 4 32.10 0.66 8.45
N LYS A 5 30.80 0.79 8.14
CA LYS A 5 29.87 -0.34 8.04
C LYS A 5 30.30 -1.27 6.90
N LYS A 6 30.32 -2.58 7.16
CA LYS A 6 30.67 -3.58 6.14
C LYS A 6 29.41 -4.06 5.43
N LEU A 7 29.40 -4.02 4.11
CA LEU A 7 28.33 -4.59 3.30
C LEU A 7 28.31 -6.12 3.49
N VAL A 8 27.14 -6.66 3.82
CA VAL A 8 26.88 -8.11 4.02
C VAL A 8 26.17 -8.70 2.82
N ASP A 9 25.15 -8.01 2.31
CA ASP A 9 24.33 -8.47 1.20
C ASP A 9 23.72 -7.28 0.45
N GLU A 10 23.34 -7.49 -0.81
CA GLU A 10 22.69 -6.46 -1.62
C GLU A 10 21.74 -7.02 -2.68
N VAL A 11 20.70 -6.24 -2.97
CA VAL A 11 19.92 -6.37 -4.21
C VAL A 11 20.32 -5.19 -5.07
N SER A 12 21.05 -5.46 -6.16
CA SER A 12 21.68 -4.43 -6.98
C SER A 12 20.72 -3.28 -7.33
N GLY A 13 21.09 -2.07 -6.94
CA GLY A 13 20.31 -0.86 -7.17
C GLY A 13 19.22 -0.55 -6.14
N TRP A 14 18.74 -1.53 -5.37
CA TRP A 14 17.53 -1.42 -4.54
C TRP A 14 17.76 -1.46 -3.03
N LEU A 15 18.73 -2.26 -2.57
CA LEU A 15 18.87 -2.61 -1.16
C LEU A 15 20.32 -2.97 -0.84
N ARG A 16 20.87 -2.44 0.24
CA ARG A 16 22.14 -2.85 0.83
C ARG A 16 21.95 -3.14 2.32
N ILE A 17 22.50 -4.26 2.78
CA ILE A 17 22.43 -4.71 4.18
C ILE A 17 23.84 -4.68 4.76
N PHE A 18 24.00 -4.09 5.93
CA PHE A 18 25.28 -3.96 6.61
C PHE A 18 25.41 -4.91 7.81
N ASP A 19 26.64 -5.13 8.25
CA ASP A 19 27.00 -6.02 9.37
C ASP A 19 26.46 -5.59 10.73
N ASP A 20 26.16 -4.30 10.90
CA ASP A 20 25.46 -3.76 12.05
C ASP A 20 23.93 -3.97 12.01
N GLY A 21 23.41 -4.64 10.99
CA GLY A 21 21.99 -4.88 10.76
C GLY A 21 21.24 -3.71 10.14
N SER A 22 21.91 -2.58 9.84
CA SER A 22 21.29 -1.47 9.15
C SER A 22 21.05 -1.76 7.67
N VAL A 23 20.05 -1.07 7.11
CA VAL A 23 19.56 -1.30 5.77
C VAL A 23 19.46 0.02 5.03
N ASP A 24 20.08 0.10 3.85
CA ASP A 24 20.03 1.26 2.97
C ASP A 24 19.24 0.92 1.70
N ARG A 25 18.12 1.62 1.50
CA ARG A 25 17.23 1.48 0.34
C ARG A 25 17.36 2.66 -0.64
N THR A 26 18.45 3.41 -0.56
CA THR A 26 18.74 4.50 -1.50
C THR A 26 19.02 3.90 -2.87
N TRP A 27 18.30 4.36 -3.90
CA TRP A 27 18.48 3.90 -5.28
C TRP A 27 19.92 4.17 -5.77
N THR A 28 20.60 3.12 -6.23
CA THR A 28 21.95 3.19 -6.82
C THR A 28 22.02 2.65 -8.25
N GLY A 29 20.87 2.30 -8.84
CA GLY A 29 20.78 1.84 -10.22
C GLY A 29 20.82 2.98 -11.24
N PRO A 30 20.51 2.68 -12.51
CA PRO A 30 20.51 3.67 -13.59
C PRO A 30 19.62 4.88 -13.28
N PRO A 31 20.09 6.13 -13.51
CA PRO A 31 19.34 7.34 -13.19
C PRO A 31 18.04 7.47 -14.00
N GLU A 32 17.98 6.86 -15.18
CA GLU A 32 16.86 6.94 -16.11
C GLU A 32 15.58 6.31 -15.53
N VAL A 33 15.70 5.38 -14.59
CA VAL A 33 14.55 4.70 -13.96
C VAL A 33 14.40 5.04 -12.48
N LYS A 34 15.26 5.91 -11.93
CA LYS A 34 15.21 6.33 -10.52
C LYS A 34 13.83 6.85 -10.12
N PHE A 35 13.18 7.61 -11.02
CA PHE A 35 11.87 8.20 -10.78
C PHE A 35 10.82 7.17 -10.34
N MET A 36 10.94 5.90 -10.74
CA MET A 36 10.03 4.83 -10.37
C MET A 36 9.98 4.59 -8.84
N ALA A 37 11.10 4.83 -8.15
CA ALA A 37 11.27 4.63 -6.72
C ALA A 37 11.08 5.94 -5.91
N GLU A 38 10.80 7.05 -6.58
CA GLU A 38 10.56 8.33 -5.91
C GLU A 38 9.13 8.37 -5.35
N SER A 39 9.01 8.88 -4.12
CA SER A 39 7.71 9.07 -3.48
C SER A 39 6.93 10.18 -4.18
N VAL A 40 5.68 9.89 -4.49
CA VAL A 40 4.69 10.89 -4.93
C VAL A 40 3.96 11.40 -3.69
N PRO A 41 3.94 12.71 -3.41
CA PRO A 41 3.11 13.28 -2.34
C PRO A 41 1.62 12.99 -2.58
N PRO A 42 0.80 12.86 -1.52
CA PRO A 42 -0.65 12.82 -1.70
C PRO A 42 -1.15 14.17 -2.26
N HIS A 43 -2.26 14.13 -2.99
CA HIS A 43 -2.92 15.30 -3.57
C HIS A 43 -4.44 15.13 -3.50
N GLU A 44 -5.13 16.04 -2.83
CA GLU A 44 -6.59 15.94 -2.67
C GLU A 44 -7.36 16.52 -3.87
N ASP A 45 -6.69 17.31 -4.71
CA ASP A 45 -7.20 17.69 -6.02
C ASP A 45 -7.19 16.47 -6.95
N PHE A 46 -8.25 16.35 -7.76
CA PHE A 46 -8.35 15.30 -8.76
C PHE A 46 -7.38 15.57 -9.92
N LEU A 47 -6.28 14.82 -9.94
CA LEU A 47 -5.31 14.82 -11.03
C LEU A 47 -5.57 13.59 -11.89
N ASP A 48 -5.81 13.81 -13.18
CA ASP A 48 -6.20 12.75 -14.13
C ASP A 48 -7.39 11.90 -13.61
N GLY A 49 -8.33 12.54 -12.92
CA GLY A 49 -9.55 11.92 -12.38
C GLY A 49 -9.36 11.13 -11.09
N VAL A 50 -8.24 11.30 -10.37
CA VAL A 50 -8.01 10.64 -9.08
C VAL A 50 -7.44 11.62 -8.05
N ALA A 51 -7.97 11.59 -6.84
CA ALA A 51 -7.40 12.24 -5.67
C ALA A 51 -6.74 11.18 -4.77
N THR A 52 -5.68 11.55 -4.06
CA THR A 52 -4.96 10.68 -3.15
C THR A 52 -4.76 11.29 -1.77
N ARG A 53 -4.89 10.48 -0.72
CA ARG A 53 -4.57 10.88 0.66
C ARG A 53 -3.90 9.76 1.44
N ASP A 54 -3.07 10.14 2.39
CA ASP A 54 -2.40 9.23 3.31
C ASP A 54 -3.12 9.26 4.66
N VAL A 55 -3.46 8.10 5.22
CA VAL A 55 -4.21 7.97 6.49
C VAL A 55 -3.50 7.01 7.43
N VAL A 56 -3.44 7.36 8.71
CA VAL A 56 -3.07 6.42 9.78
C VAL A 56 -4.33 5.67 10.20
N ALA A 57 -4.45 4.43 9.74
CA ALA A 57 -5.61 3.56 9.95
C ALA A 57 -5.70 3.05 11.39
N ASP A 58 -4.56 2.83 12.04
CA ASP A 58 -4.48 2.47 13.47
C ASP A 58 -3.32 3.23 14.15
N PRO A 59 -3.61 4.20 15.04
CA PRO A 59 -2.59 4.97 15.75
C PRO A 59 -1.70 4.11 16.67
N ASN A 60 -2.17 2.97 17.16
CA ASN A 60 -1.41 2.14 18.11
C ASN A 60 -0.31 1.34 17.40
N SER A 61 -0.63 0.75 16.25
CA SER A 61 0.37 0.03 15.44
C SER A 61 1.13 0.94 14.47
N GLY A 62 0.63 2.14 14.21
CA GLY A 62 1.14 3.03 13.17
C GLY A 62 0.78 2.58 11.75
N LEU A 63 -0.20 1.68 11.59
CA LEU A 63 -0.67 1.21 10.30
C LEU A 63 -1.08 2.40 9.43
N LYS A 64 -0.44 2.53 8.27
CA LYS A 64 -0.68 3.61 7.33
C LYS A 64 -1.20 3.03 6.01
N VAL A 65 -2.11 3.75 5.37
CA VAL A 65 -2.61 3.45 4.03
C VAL A 65 -2.59 4.70 3.16
N ARG A 66 -2.51 4.51 1.84
CA ARG A 66 -2.81 5.52 0.83
C ARG A 66 -4.12 5.18 0.16
N ILE A 67 -5.05 6.12 0.15
CA ILE A 67 -6.35 6.00 -0.50
C ILE A 67 -6.29 6.73 -1.83
N TYR A 68 -6.78 6.08 -2.88
CA TYR A 68 -7.01 6.65 -4.21
C TYR A 68 -8.52 6.72 -4.43
N LEU A 69 -9.06 7.93 -4.48
CA LEU A 69 -10.46 8.18 -4.76
C LEU A 69 -10.59 8.61 -6.22
N PRO A 70 -11.23 7.81 -7.09
CA PRO A 70 -11.52 8.26 -8.44
C PRO A 70 -12.72 9.21 -8.46
N GLU A 71 -12.76 10.11 -9.43
CA GLU A 71 -13.94 10.95 -9.67
C GLU A 71 -15.17 10.09 -9.98
N LYS A 72 -16.31 10.44 -9.39
CA LYS A 72 -17.58 9.82 -9.74
C LYS A 72 -17.95 10.22 -11.17
N LYS A 73 -17.95 9.25 -12.09
CA LYS A 73 -18.42 9.46 -13.48
C LYS A 73 -19.90 9.86 -13.46
N ALA A 74 -20.26 10.88 -14.24
CA ALA A 74 -21.63 11.41 -14.31
C ALA A 74 -22.68 10.35 -14.65
N ASP A 75 -22.31 9.35 -15.46
CA ASP A 75 -23.20 8.26 -15.91
C ASP A 75 -23.18 7.04 -14.97
N SER A 76 -22.49 7.11 -13.82
CA SER A 76 -22.46 6.00 -12.87
C SER A 76 -23.82 5.82 -12.19
N SER A 77 -24.47 4.69 -12.45
CA SER A 77 -25.69 4.27 -11.76
C SER A 77 -25.47 3.84 -10.30
N TYR A 78 -24.22 3.72 -9.86
CA TYR A 78 -23.87 3.32 -8.50
C TYR A 78 -23.57 4.54 -7.62
N ASP A 79 -24.20 4.58 -6.45
CA ASP A 79 -23.97 5.63 -5.45
C ASP A 79 -22.64 5.47 -4.71
N LYS A 80 -22.18 4.22 -4.56
CA LYS A 80 -20.93 3.86 -3.90
C LYS A 80 -20.05 2.96 -4.78
N MET A 81 -18.74 3.07 -4.58
CA MET A 81 -17.70 2.43 -5.38
C MET A 81 -17.12 1.21 -4.66
N PRO A 82 -16.78 0.12 -5.37
CA PRO A 82 -16.08 -1.01 -4.76
C PRO A 82 -14.72 -0.58 -4.20
N VAL A 83 -14.22 -1.35 -3.22
CA VAL A 83 -12.92 -1.11 -2.58
C VAL A 83 -11.93 -2.18 -3.02
N VAL A 84 -10.73 -1.75 -3.42
CA VAL A 84 -9.61 -2.63 -3.73
C VAL A 84 -8.51 -2.39 -2.71
N ILE A 85 -8.19 -3.38 -1.88
CA ILE A 85 -7.01 -3.33 -1.01
C ILE A 85 -5.81 -3.78 -1.81
N HIS A 86 -4.79 -2.93 -1.90
CA HIS A 86 -3.56 -3.20 -2.62
C HIS A 86 -2.39 -3.45 -1.66
N PHE A 87 -1.63 -4.52 -1.93
CA PHE A 87 -0.35 -4.83 -1.30
C PHE A 87 0.76 -4.78 -2.35
N HIS A 88 1.75 -3.91 -2.13
CA HIS A 88 2.85 -3.75 -3.07
C HIS A 88 3.84 -4.93 -3.04
N GLY A 89 4.47 -5.17 -4.18
CA GLY A 89 5.60 -6.08 -4.35
C GLY A 89 6.91 -5.62 -3.69
N GLY A 90 8.04 -6.09 -4.22
CA GLY A 90 9.38 -5.75 -3.71
C GLY A 90 10.00 -6.79 -2.79
N GLY A 91 9.59 -8.07 -2.89
CA GLY A 91 10.25 -9.17 -2.18
C GLY A 91 10.17 -9.07 -0.66
N PHE A 92 9.14 -8.40 -0.13
CA PHE A 92 8.96 -8.05 1.29
C PHE A 92 10.00 -7.09 1.87
N CYS A 93 11.00 -6.66 1.10
CA CYS A 93 12.13 -5.89 1.60
C CYS A 93 12.34 -4.55 0.88
N ILE A 94 11.67 -4.33 -0.25
CA ILE A 94 11.82 -3.15 -1.12
C ILE A 94 10.43 -2.54 -1.38
N SER A 95 10.44 -1.25 -1.73
CA SER A 95 9.31 -0.45 -2.18
C SER A 95 8.31 -0.01 -1.11
N ARG A 96 7.43 0.91 -1.51
CA ARG A 96 6.40 1.52 -0.66
C ARG A 96 5.16 1.85 -1.47
N ALA A 97 4.04 1.98 -0.78
CA ALA A 97 2.75 2.36 -1.36
C ALA A 97 2.77 3.68 -2.16
N ASP A 98 3.69 4.59 -1.85
CA ASP A 98 3.77 5.93 -2.45
C ASP A 98 4.79 6.09 -3.58
N TRP A 99 5.53 5.05 -3.92
CA TRP A 99 6.48 5.10 -5.02
C TRP A 99 5.77 5.33 -6.36
N TYR A 100 6.38 6.10 -7.26
CA TYR A 100 5.79 6.48 -8.54
C TYR A 100 5.29 5.27 -9.36
N MET A 101 6.03 4.16 -9.36
CA MET A 101 5.59 2.93 -10.06
C MET A 101 4.23 2.40 -9.55
N TYR A 102 3.98 2.50 -8.25
CA TYR A 102 2.73 2.09 -7.62
C TYR A 102 1.67 3.17 -7.75
N TYR A 103 2.01 4.43 -7.49
CA TYR A 103 1.12 5.56 -7.70
C TYR A 103 0.54 5.59 -9.13
N SER A 104 1.39 5.55 -10.15
CA SER A 104 0.98 5.64 -11.55
C SER A 104 0.11 4.46 -11.99
N THR A 105 0.36 3.26 -11.46
CA THR A 105 -0.43 2.06 -11.76
C THR A 105 -1.80 2.11 -11.08
N TYR A 106 -1.83 2.41 -9.79
CA TYR A 106 -3.06 2.31 -8.99
C TYR A 106 -3.98 3.52 -9.12
N ALA A 107 -3.46 4.71 -9.48
CA ALA A 107 -4.30 5.82 -9.93
C ALA A 107 -5.05 5.45 -11.23
N LYS A 108 -4.34 4.90 -12.23
CA LYS A 108 -4.98 4.44 -13.48
C LYS A 108 -6.00 3.32 -13.23
N LEU A 109 -5.68 2.38 -12.33
CA LEU A 109 -6.62 1.34 -11.93
C LEU A 109 -7.89 1.93 -11.31
N ALA A 110 -7.74 2.85 -10.35
CA ALA A 110 -8.87 3.50 -9.68
C ALA A 110 -9.80 4.20 -10.67
N ALA A 111 -9.25 5.03 -11.56
CA ALA A 111 -10.02 5.76 -12.58
C ALA A 111 -10.70 4.84 -13.61
N SER A 112 -10.00 3.79 -14.04
CA SER A 112 -10.50 2.86 -15.07
C SER A 112 -11.59 1.95 -14.51
N ALA A 113 -11.37 1.41 -13.31
CA ALA A 113 -12.30 0.50 -12.65
C ALA A 113 -13.48 1.21 -11.95
N GLY A 114 -13.36 2.52 -11.68
CA GLY A 114 -14.33 3.23 -10.85
C GLY A 114 -14.36 2.66 -9.43
N ALA A 115 -13.17 2.36 -8.88
CA ALA A 115 -12.98 1.70 -7.60
C ALA A 115 -12.05 2.50 -6.71
N ILE A 116 -12.34 2.57 -5.41
CA ILE A 116 -11.43 3.17 -4.44
C ILE A 116 -10.31 2.18 -4.18
N VAL A 117 -9.06 2.60 -4.34
CA VAL A 117 -7.90 1.77 -4.01
C VAL A 117 -7.34 2.18 -2.65
N VAL A 118 -7.09 1.21 -1.78
CA VAL A 118 -6.45 1.39 -0.48
C VAL A 118 -5.13 0.63 -0.49
N SER A 119 -4.03 1.33 -0.72
CA SER A 119 -2.67 0.80 -0.80
C SER A 119 -2.00 0.81 0.58
N VAL A 120 -1.59 -0.35 1.08
CA VAL A 120 -1.07 -0.48 2.45
C VAL A 120 0.43 -0.20 2.51
N TYR A 121 0.87 0.60 3.49
CA TYR A 121 2.29 0.74 3.80
C TYR A 121 2.73 -0.46 4.64
N LEU A 122 3.39 -1.41 3.99
CA LEU A 122 3.83 -2.66 4.61
C LEU A 122 5.15 -2.46 5.35
N ARG A 123 5.29 -3.07 6.54
CA ARG A 123 6.59 -3.18 7.20
C ARG A 123 7.52 -4.10 6.39
N LEU A 124 8.77 -3.66 6.25
CA LEU A 124 9.75 -4.33 5.38
C LEU A 124 10.72 -5.20 6.19
N ALA A 125 11.10 -6.33 5.60
CA ALA A 125 12.25 -7.10 6.03
C ALA A 125 13.56 -6.39 5.59
N PRO A 126 14.68 -6.60 6.32
CA PRO A 126 14.85 -7.49 7.48
C PRO A 126 14.39 -6.93 8.83
N GLU A 127 14.05 -5.64 8.95
CA GLU A 127 13.65 -5.00 10.20
C GLU A 127 12.37 -5.62 10.78
N HIS A 128 11.45 -5.99 9.89
CA HIS A 128 10.20 -6.67 10.21
C HIS A 128 10.02 -7.88 9.29
N ARG A 129 10.59 -9.02 9.71
CA ARG A 129 10.50 -10.28 8.97
C ARG A 129 9.05 -10.78 8.90
N LEU A 130 8.79 -11.69 7.96
CA LEU A 130 7.53 -12.44 7.91
C LEU A 130 7.22 -13.07 9.29
N PRO A 131 5.96 -13.02 9.75
CA PRO A 131 4.73 -12.64 9.02
C PRO A 131 4.33 -11.16 9.13
N ALA A 132 5.20 -10.24 9.57
CA ALA A 132 4.83 -8.84 9.83
C ALA A 132 4.03 -8.12 8.70
N PRO A 133 4.47 -8.14 7.43
CA PRO A 133 3.68 -7.49 6.36
C PRO A 133 2.34 -8.19 6.09
N CYS A 134 2.21 -9.49 6.37
CA CYS A 134 0.93 -10.19 6.28
C CYS A 134 -0.04 -9.69 7.36
N HIS A 135 0.46 -9.48 8.58
CA HIS A 135 -0.33 -8.90 9.66
C HIS A 135 -0.74 -7.45 9.35
N ASP A 136 0.11 -6.65 8.71
CA ASP A 136 -0.24 -5.30 8.27
C ASP A 136 -1.38 -5.33 7.25
N GLY A 137 -1.30 -6.23 6.27
CA GLY A 137 -2.36 -6.40 5.28
C GLY A 137 -3.68 -6.87 5.90
N TYR A 138 -3.63 -7.78 6.87
CA TYR A 138 -4.82 -8.24 7.58
C TYR A 138 -5.40 -7.14 8.47
N ALA A 139 -4.56 -6.38 9.18
CA ALA A 139 -5.00 -5.24 9.98
C ALA A 139 -5.68 -4.17 9.12
N ALA A 140 -5.21 -3.92 7.89
CA ALA A 140 -5.88 -3.02 6.95
C ALA A 140 -7.28 -3.52 6.54
N LEU A 141 -7.44 -4.83 6.32
CA LEU A 141 -8.76 -5.44 6.06
C LEU A 141 -9.69 -5.29 7.28
N LEU A 142 -9.18 -5.53 8.49
CA LEU A 142 -9.95 -5.34 9.72
C LEU A 142 -10.36 -3.89 9.96
N TRP A 143 -9.50 -2.93 9.59
CA TRP A 143 -9.81 -1.51 9.62
C TRP A 143 -10.94 -1.15 8.64
N LEU A 144 -10.92 -1.65 7.40
CA LEU A 144 -12.06 -1.46 6.49
C LEU A 144 -13.35 -2.06 7.05
N ARG A 145 -13.27 -3.21 7.73
CA ARG A 145 -14.42 -3.82 8.42
C ARG A 145 -14.93 -2.91 9.55
N SER A 146 -14.06 -2.24 10.31
CA SER A 146 -14.48 -1.32 11.38
C SER A 146 -15.16 -0.07 10.82
N LEU A 147 -14.69 0.46 9.68
CA LEU A 147 -15.38 1.54 8.94
C LEU A 147 -16.77 1.11 8.48
N ALA A 148 -16.90 -0.11 7.94
CA ALA A 148 -18.17 -0.66 7.50
C ALA A 148 -19.20 -0.83 8.63
N ARG A 149 -18.71 -1.14 9.85
CA ARG A 149 -19.53 -1.28 11.06
C ARG A 149 -19.87 0.05 11.75
N GLY A 150 -19.20 1.14 11.38
CA GLY A 150 -19.33 2.43 12.05
C GLY A 150 -18.52 2.55 13.34
N ASP A 151 -17.61 1.62 13.62
CA ASP A 151 -16.72 1.63 14.77
C ASP A 151 -15.54 2.61 14.58
N SER A 152 -15.31 3.05 13.34
CA SER A 152 -14.24 3.97 12.96
C SER A 152 -14.71 4.88 11.83
N HIS A 153 -13.98 5.96 11.57
CA HIS A 153 -14.35 6.94 10.56
C HIS A 153 -13.17 7.36 9.68
N GLU A 154 -13.39 7.34 8.36
CA GLU A 154 -12.57 7.91 7.32
C GLU A 154 -13.51 8.45 6.24
N GLU A 155 -13.52 9.77 6.05
CA GLU A 155 -14.53 10.50 5.28
C GLU A 155 -14.71 9.97 3.85
N TRP A 156 -13.61 9.69 3.13
CA TRP A 156 -13.70 9.26 1.74
C TRP A 156 -14.33 7.86 1.63
N LEU A 157 -13.90 6.93 2.47
CA LEU A 157 -14.42 5.57 2.50
C LEU A 157 -15.86 5.52 3.03
N ASN A 158 -16.18 6.20 4.14
CA ASN A 158 -17.55 6.19 4.65
C ASN A 158 -18.56 6.79 3.65
N SER A 159 -18.17 7.86 2.96
CA SER A 159 -19.04 8.56 2.00
C SER A 159 -19.16 7.81 0.67
N HIS A 160 -18.06 7.25 0.16
CA HIS A 160 -18.01 6.76 -1.22
C HIS A 160 -17.83 5.24 -1.36
N ALA A 161 -17.42 4.51 -0.33
CA ALA A 161 -17.12 3.08 -0.44
C ALA A 161 -18.34 2.16 -0.25
N ASP A 162 -18.45 1.18 -1.14
CA ASP A 162 -19.33 0.03 -1.01
C ASP A 162 -18.58 -1.13 -0.36
N PHE A 163 -18.71 -1.24 0.97
CA PHE A 163 -18.07 -2.30 1.74
C PHE A 163 -18.64 -3.71 1.49
N THR A 164 -19.68 -3.86 0.65
CA THR A 164 -20.14 -5.19 0.21
C THR A 164 -19.34 -5.71 -0.99
N ARG A 165 -18.53 -4.87 -1.62
CA ARG A 165 -17.69 -5.20 -2.78
C ARG A 165 -16.23 -4.85 -2.50
N VAL A 166 -15.56 -5.73 -1.76
CA VAL A 166 -14.14 -5.60 -1.39
C VAL A 166 -13.30 -6.65 -2.12
N PHE A 167 -12.22 -6.21 -2.75
CA PHE A 167 -11.29 -7.05 -3.50
C PHE A 167 -9.86 -6.88 -2.96
N LEU A 168 -9.07 -7.97 -3.00
CA LEU A 168 -7.66 -7.93 -2.67
C LEU A 168 -6.83 -8.01 -3.96
N ILE A 169 -5.78 -7.19 -4.06
CA ILE A 169 -4.83 -7.23 -5.18
C ILE A 169 -3.40 -7.03 -4.67
N GLY A 170 -2.44 -7.64 -5.35
CA GLY A 170 -1.03 -7.42 -5.09
C GLY A 170 -0.15 -8.05 -6.16
N ASP A 171 1.03 -7.46 -6.38
CA ASP A 171 2.02 -7.93 -7.33
C ASP A 171 3.19 -8.62 -6.61
N SER A 172 3.74 -9.69 -7.20
CA SER A 172 4.92 -10.38 -6.64
C SER A 172 4.72 -10.78 -5.17
N SER A 173 5.56 -10.30 -4.23
CA SER A 173 5.40 -10.52 -2.78
C SER A 173 4.06 -9.98 -2.25
N GLY A 174 3.50 -8.94 -2.85
CA GLY A 174 2.16 -8.44 -2.55
C GLY A 174 1.07 -9.47 -2.88
N GLY A 175 1.24 -10.22 -3.97
CA GLY A 175 0.35 -11.35 -4.31
C GLY A 175 0.44 -12.50 -3.31
N ASN A 176 1.61 -12.74 -2.72
CA ASN A 176 1.74 -13.66 -1.59
C ASN A 176 0.96 -13.16 -0.36
N ILE A 177 1.04 -11.86 -0.06
CA ILE A 177 0.28 -11.23 1.03
C ILE A 177 -1.23 -11.37 0.79
N VAL A 178 -1.72 -11.18 -0.45
CA VAL A 178 -3.13 -11.43 -0.80
C VAL A 178 -3.58 -12.81 -0.35
N HIS A 179 -2.80 -13.85 -0.68
CA HIS A 179 -3.13 -15.22 -0.29
C HIS A 179 -3.18 -15.40 1.23
N GLN A 180 -2.20 -14.86 1.96
CA GLN A 180 -2.14 -14.97 3.42
C GLN A 180 -3.29 -14.21 4.10
N VAL A 181 -3.60 -12.99 3.63
CA VAL A 181 -4.71 -12.19 4.14
C VAL A 181 -6.05 -12.87 3.89
N ALA A 182 -6.25 -13.45 2.71
CA ALA A 182 -7.46 -14.20 2.39
C ALA A 182 -7.62 -15.44 3.29
N SER A 183 -6.53 -16.19 3.55
CA SER A 183 -6.55 -17.33 4.48
C SER A 183 -6.93 -16.90 5.90
N MET A 184 -6.26 -15.86 6.43
CA MET A 184 -6.56 -15.34 7.78
C MET A 184 -7.98 -14.78 7.89
N ALA A 185 -8.55 -14.25 6.81
CA ALA A 185 -9.94 -13.83 6.79
C ALA A 185 -10.92 -15.01 6.88
N GLY A 186 -10.64 -16.10 6.16
CA GLY A 186 -11.47 -17.31 6.18
C GLY A 186 -11.38 -18.11 7.48
N ASP A 187 -10.26 -18.05 8.20
CA ASP A 187 -10.08 -18.74 9.49
C ASP A 187 -10.72 -17.99 10.68
N ALA A 188 -11.08 -16.72 10.50
CA ALA A 188 -11.61 -15.86 11.56
C ALA A 188 -13.15 -15.89 11.66
N ASP A 189 -13.82 -16.54 10.71
CA ASP A 189 -15.27 -16.81 10.69
C ASP A 189 -15.58 -18.18 11.33
#